data_AF-A0A0Q4RE95-F1
#
_entry.id   AF-A0A0Q4RE95-F1
#
_cell.length_a   1.000
_cell.length_b   1.000
_cell.length_c   1.000
_cell.angle_alpha   90.00
_cell.angle_beta   90.00
_cell.angle_gamma   90.00
#
_symmetry.space_group_name_H-M   'P 1'
#
loop_
_entity.id
_entity.type
_entity.pdbx_description
1 polymer ?
#
loop_
_entity_poly.entity_id
_entity_poly.type
_entity_poly.pdbx_seq_one_letter_code
_entity_poly.pdbx_strand_id
1 'polypeptide(L)'
;MGTVILPDVVMDTPRVYFGVPDLSWGKELKAKRYTVLKNRAAYEELKAHAEGSDADLIHEADFVSYRITSEQFCQVGDDVVFKKQMWVVAESVISYASGLLTYEYVLVRRQTLRRKSRQNEGIQGVSLEGRVVKRANNMVKVHLDIDNAHDEQGNWWFPYSGEGNNMFHVLPDDRERPRCSWGTMGFFLKKERSACIWMAGTSR
;
A
#
# COMPACT_ATOMS: atom_id res chain seq x y z
N MET A 1 2.68 1.58 5.19
CA MET A 1 3.32 0.45 4.49
C MET A 1 2.24 -0.38 3.80
N GLY A 2 2.34 -0.67 2.51
CA GLY A 2 1.31 -1.40 1.76
C GLY A 2 1.37 -2.90 2.07
N THR A 3 0.34 -3.43 2.72
CA THR A 3 0.25 -4.85 3.09
C THR A 3 -0.70 -5.58 2.14
N VAL A 4 -0.32 -6.77 1.69
CA VAL A 4 -1.16 -7.64 0.84
C VAL A 4 -2.25 -8.27 1.71
N ILE A 5 -3.49 -8.34 1.22
CA ILE A 5 -4.56 -9.08 1.89
C ILE A 5 -4.63 -10.47 1.26
N LEU A 6 -4.45 -11.52 2.06
CA LEU A 6 -4.55 -12.90 1.61
C LEU A 6 -5.76 -13.57 2.25
N PRO A 7 -6.72 -14.11 1.47
CA PRO A 7 -7.81 -14.89 2.03
C PRO A 7 -7.31 -16.25 2.53
N ASP A 8 -7.82 -16.68 3.68
CA ASP A 8 -7.72 -18.07 4.12
C ASP A 8 -8.76 -18.90 3.36
N VAL A 9 -8.27 -19.89 2.60
CA VAL A 9 -9.11 -20.79 1.80
C VAL A 9 -9.17 -22.21 2.38
N VAL A 10 -8.58 -22.43 3.55
CA VAL A 10 -8.51 -23.74 4.20
C VAL A 10 -9.61 -23.91 5.25
N MET A 11 -9.93 -22.83 5.97
CA MET A 11 -10.83 -22.88 7.11
C MET A 11 -12.30 -22.68 6.70
N ASP A 12 -13.22 -23.34 7.41
CA ASP A 12 -14.68 -23.22 7.22
C ASP A 12 -15.25 -21.83 7.60
N THR A 13 -14.41 -20.91 8.07
CA THR A 13 -14.79 -19.55 8.46
C THR A 13 -14.00 -18.53 7.65
N PRO A 14 -14.64 -17.46 7.14
CA PRO A 14 -13.94 -16.45 6.35
C PRO A 14 -12.89 -15.74 7.21
N ARG A 15 -11.62 -15.89 6.83
CA ARG A 15 -10.48 -15.22 7.45
C ARG A 15 -9.62 -14.57 6.39
N VAL A 16 -8.96 -13.49 6.78
CA VAL A 16 -8.01 -12.76 5.94
C VAL A 16 -6.76 -12.46 6.74
N TYR A 17 -5.62 -12.64 6.11
CA TYR A 17 -4.31 -12.27 6.63
C TYR A 17 -3.91 -10.90 6.10
N PHE A 18 -3.38 -10.07 7.00
CA PHE A 18 -2.68 -8.85 6.63
C PHE A 18 -1.21 -9.20 6.45
N GLY A 19 -0.82 -9.41 5.19
CA GLY A 19 0.48 -9.86 4.76
C GLY A 19 0.43 -11.30 4.32
N VAL A 20 1.54 -11.79 3.75
CA VAL A 20 1.69 -13.23 3.58
C VAL A 20 2.13 -13.81 4.92
N PRO A 21 1.33 -14.70 5.55
CA PRO A 21 1.70 -15.38 6.78
C PRO A 21 2.80 -16.42 6.52
N ASP A 22 3.71 -16.63 7.48
CA ASP A 22 4.73 -17.69 7.40
C ASP A 22 4.09 -19.03 7.81
N LEU A 23 3.30 -19.62 6.91
CA LEU A 23 2.43 -20.76 7.20
C LEU A 23 3.16 -22.11 7.23
N SER A 24 4.32 -22.22 6.60
CA SER A 24 5.01 -23.51 6.49
C SER A 24 6.52 -23.38 6.46
N TRP A 25 7.20 -24.42 6.95
CA TRP A 25 8.65 -24.55 6.80
C TRP A 25 8.96 -25.12 5.43
N GLY A 26 8.88 -24.28 4.41
CA GLY A 26 9.49 -24.45 3.09
C GLY A 26 9.48 -25.87 2.55
N LYS A 27 8.34 -26.34 2.02
CA LYS A 27 8.31 -27.65 1.35
C LYS A 27 9.15 -27.60 0.07
N GLU A 28 9.97 -28.63 -0.17
CA GLU A 28 10.71 -28.73 -1.42
C GLU A 28 9.77 -29.00 -2.59
N LEU A 29 9.79 -28.08 -3.56
CA LEU A 29 8.91 -28.08 -4.70
C LEU A 29 9.62 -28.69 -5.92
N LYS A 30 9.12 -29.85 -6.33
CA LYS A 30 9.57 -30.61 -7.49
C LYS A 30 8.86 -30.08 -8.72
N ALA A 31 9.62 -29.38 -9.57
CA ALA A 31 9.12 -28.87 -10.83
C ALA A 31 9.31 -29.91 -11.95
N LYS A 32 8.25 -30.17 -12.72
CA LYS A 32 8.34 -30.90 -14.00
C LYS A 32 8.94 -30.03 -15.10
N ARG A 33 8.51 -28.77 -15.13
CA ARG A 33 8.95 -27.75 -16.08
C ARG A 33 9.04 -26.42 -15.36
N TYR A 34 9.95 -25.57 -15.80
CA TYR A 34 10.00 -24.20 -15.31
C TYR A 34 10.46 -23.22 -16.39
N THR A 35 10.06 -21.97 -16.23
CA THR A 35 10.48 -20.83 -17.02
C THR A 35 10.89 -19.71 -16.08
N VAL A 36 11.99 -19.02 -16.40
CA VAL A 36 12.43 -17.85 -15.66
C VAL A 36 11.80 -16.63 -16.30
N LEU A 37 11.11 -15.83 -15.49
CA LEU A 37 10.54 -14.57 -15.87
C LEU A 37 11.38 -13.46 -15.25
N LYS A 38 11.73 -12.45 -16.05
CA LYS A 38 12.46 -11.27 -15.57
C LYS A 38 11.74 -10.04 -16.04
N ASN A 39 11.18 -9.27 -15.11
CA ASN A 39 10.46 -8.05 -15.44
C ASN A 39 11.39 -6.83 -15.36
N ARG A 40 12.14 -6.61 -16.45
CA ARG A 40 13.10 -5.50 -16.54
C ARG A 40 12.41 -4.13 -16.54
N ALA A 41 11.26 -4.00 -17.20
CA ALA A 41 10.52 -2.75 -17.23
C ALA A 41 10.09 -2.31 -15.82
N ALA A 42 9.55 -3.23 -15.02
CA ALA A 42 9.18 -2.93 -13.63
C ALA A 42 10.38 -2.54 -12.75
N TYR A 43 11.57 -3.13 -13.00
CA TYR A 43 12.80 -2.73 -12.31
C TYR A 43 13.22 -1.30 -12.67
N GLU A 44 13.22 -0.97 -13.97
CA GLU A 44 13.61 0.36 -14.45
C GLU A 44 12.65 1.45 -13.97
N GLU A 45 11.33 1.20 -13.99
CA GLU A 45 10.33 2.09 -13.42
C GLU A 45 10.52 2.29 -11.92
N LEU A 46 10.72 1.22 -11.15
CA LEU A 46 10.91 1.34 -9.70
C LEU A 46 12.20 2.09 -9.37
N LYS A 47 13.28 1.86 -10.12
CA LYS A 47 14.53 2.59 -9.95
C LYS A 47 14.40 4.07 -10.32
N ALA A 48 13.65 4.39 -11.37
CA ALA A 48 13.42 5.79 -11.79
C ALA A 48 12.61 6.61 -10.77
N HIS A 49 11.74 5.95 -10.00
CA HIS A 49 10.90 6.59 -8.98
C HIS A 49 11.39 6.38 -7.54
N ALA A 50 12.53 5.74 -7.34
CA ALA A 50 13.10 5.55 -6.01
C ALA A 50 13.98 6.75 -5.64
N GLU A 51 13.67 7.38 -4.51
CA GLU A 51 14.42 8.51 -3.97
C GLU A 51 15.04 8.12 -2.62
N GLY A 52 16.24 8.62 -2.33
CA GLY A 52 16.93 8.38 -1.05
C GLY A 52 17.29 6.91 -0.80
N SER A 53 17.24 6.47 0.46
CA SER A 53 17.68 5.13 0.89
C SER A 53 16.84 3.97 0.33
N ASP A 54 15.68 4.24 -0.25
CA ASP A 54 14.81 3.22 -0.86
C ASP A 54 15.39 2.71 -2.18
N ALA A 55 16.20 3.51 -2.89
CA ALA A 55 16.84 3.10 -4.15
C ALA A 55 17.88 1.98 -3.94
N ASP A 56 18.59 2.00 -2.81
CA ASP A 56 19.61 1.00 -2.47
C ASP A 56 19.01 -0.36 -2.07
N LEU A 57 17.70 -0.41 -1.78
CA LEU A 57 17.00 -1.65 -1.44
C LEU A 57 16.51 -2.41 -2.68
N ILE A 58 16.50 -1.78 -3.87
CA ILE A 58 15.94 -2.34 -5.09
C ILE A 58 17.02 -3.10 -5.86
N HIS A 59 17.00 -4.43 -5.76
CA HIS A 59 17.93 -5.28 -6.49
C HIS A 59 17.28 -5.88 -7.73
N GLU A 60 18.03 -5.96 -8.84
CA GLU A 60 17.54 -6.57 -10.09
C GLU A 60 17.10 -8.04 -9.88
N ALA A 61 17.74 -8.73 -8.93
CA ALA A 61 17.43 -10.11 -8.56
C ALA A 61 16.03 -10.27 -7.94
N ASP A 62 15.42 -9.20 -7.46
CA ASP A 62 14.07 -9.20 -6.91
C ASP A 62 12.99 -9.18 -8.01
N PHE A 63 13.39 -8.83 -9.25
CA PHE A 63 12.49 -8.83 -10.42
C PHE A 63 12.54 -10.13 -11.21
N VAL A 64 13.16 -11.16 -10.63
CA VAL A 64 13.19 -12.52 -11.18
C VAL A 64 12.12 -13.35 -10.49
N SER A 65 11.20 -13.91 -11.27
CA SER A 65 10.20 -14.87 -10.82
C SER A 65 10.32 -16.18 -11.59
N TYR A 66 9.83 -17.26 -11.00
CA TYR A 66 9.80 -18.57 -11.64
C TYR A 66 8.37 -18.98 -11.91
N ARG A 67 8.06 -19.28 -13.17
CA ARG A 67 6.83 -19.97 -13.53
C ARG A 67 7.14 -21.46 -13.58
N ILE A 68 6.50 -22.25 -12.75
CA ILE A 68 6.78 -23.68 -12.60
C ILE A 68 5.53 -24.51 -12.79
N THR A 69 5.69 -25.72 -13.33
CA THR A 69 4.62 -26.72 -13.40
C THR A 69 4.97 -27.88 -12.48
N SER A 70 4.05 -28.27 -11.59
CA SER A 70 4.22 -29.36 -10.63
C SER A 70 2.94 -30.20 -10.51
N GLU A 71 3.07 -31.37 -9.88
CA GLU A 71 1.95 -32.20 -9.40
C GLU A 71 1.73 -32.03 -7.89
N GLN A 72 2.62 -31.31 -7.21
CA GLN A 72 2.46 -31.01 -5.80
C GLN A 72 1.50 -29.84 -5.62
N PHE A 73 0.57 -30.01 -4.70
CA PHE A 73 -0.34 -28.94 -4.29
C PHE A 73 0.36 -27.97 -3.33
N CYS A 74 0.27 -26.68 -3.65
CA CYS A 74 0.72 -25.55 -2.84
C CYS A 74 -0.35 -24.47 -2.91
N GLN A 75 -0.54 -23.74 -1.82
CA GLN A 75 -1.46 -22.62 -1.76
C GLN A 75 -0.75 -21.31 -2.08
N VAL A 76 -1.51 -20.32 -2.54
CA VAL A 76 -1.01 -18.95 -2.67
C VAL A 76 -0.65 -18.44 -1.28
N GLY A 77 0.56 -17.89 -1.16
CA GLY A 77 1.15 -17.47 0.11
C GLY A 77 2.04 -18.53 0.77
N ASP A 78 2.07 -19.77 0.29
CA ASP A 78 2.96 -20.79 0.84
C ASP A 78 4.43 -20.46 0.55
N ASP A 79 5.27 -20.70 1.56
CA ASP A 79 6.71 -20.76 1.44
C ASP A 79 7.16 -22.12 0.89
N VAL A 80 7.95 -22.09 -0.19
CA VAL A 80 8.46 -23.29 -0.88
C VAL A 80 9.96 -23.19 -1.16
N VAL A 81 10.66 -24.32 -1.07
CA VAL A 81 12.07 -24.41 -1.44
C VAL A 81 12.16 -24.83 -2.91
N PHE A 82 12.79 -24.01 -3.73
CA PHE A 82 13.10 -24.32 -5.12
C PHE A 82 14.52 -23.87 -5.44
N LYS A 83 15.31 -24.76 -6.09
CA LYS A 83 16.74 -24.54 -6.36
C LYS A 83 17.56 -24.14 -5.11
N LYS A 84 17.30 -24.81 -3.97
CA LYS A 84 17.96 -24.53 -2.67
C LYS A 84 17.73 -23.10 -2.14
N GLN A 85 16.71 -22.41 -2.63
CA GLN A 85 16.33 -21.07 -2.18
C GLN A 85 14.85 -21.06 -1.80
N MET A 86 14.50 -20.21 -0.84
CA MET A 86 13.12 -19.99 -0.41
C MET A 86 12.39 -19.03 -1.36
N TRP A 87 11.16 -19.39 -1.69
CA TRP A 87 10.26 -18.62 -2.55
C TRP A 87 8.86 -18.63 -1.96
N VAL A 88 8.05 -17.64 -2.36
CA VAL A 88 6.63 -17.58 -2.02
C VAL A 88 5.80 -17.83 -3.27
N VAL A 89 4.74 -18.63 -3.15
CA VAL A 89 3.74 -18.81 -4.21
C VAL A 89 2.88 -17.55 -4.31
N ALA A 90 3.07 -16.76 -5.38
CA ALA A 90 2.28 -15.54 -5.64
C ALA A 90 1.00 -15.83 -6.43
N GLU A 91 1.05 -16.79 -7.34
CA GLU A 91 -0.08 -17.19 -8.17
C GLU A 91 -0.13 -18.71 -8.25
N SER A 92 -1.34 -19.27 -8.30
CA SER A 92 -1.59 -20.69 -8.51
C SER A 92 -2.71 -20.86 -9.54
N VAL A 93 -2.45 -21.68 -10.55
CA VAL A 93 -3.42 -22.09 -11.55
C VAL A 93 -3.51 -23.61 -11.54
N ILE A 94 -4.72 -24.12 -11.34
CA ILE A 94 -5.00 -25.56 -11.35
C ILE A 94 -5.64 -25.90 -12.69
N SER A 95 -5.03 -26.81 -13.44
CA SER A 95 -5.56 -27.30 -14.71
C SER A 95 -5.80 -28.81 -14.63
N TYR A 96 -6.96 -29.24 -15.12
CA TYR A 96 -7.31 -30.65 -15.22
C TYR A 96 -7.54 -31.01 -16.69
N ALA A 97 -6.74 -31.92 -17.23
CA ALA A 97 -6.84 -32.36 -18.61
C ALA A 97 -6.55 -33.85 -18.71
N SER A 98 -7.39 -34.59 -19.43
CA SER A 98 -7.20 -36.01 -19.75
C SER A 98 -6.89 -36.89 -18.52
N GLY A 99 -7.58 -36.65 -17.40
CA GLY A 99 -7.38 -37.42 -16.16
C GLY A 99 -6.20 -36.97 -15.30
N LEU A 100 -5.41 -35.99 -15.74
CA LEU A 100 -4.24 -35.49 -15.02
C LEU A 100 -4.49 -34.09 -14.47
N LEU A 101 -4.17 -33.91 -13.18
CA LEU A 101 -4.18 -32.63 -12.51
C LEU A 101 -2.77 -32.02 -12.56
N THR A 102 -2.67 -30.81 -13.08
CA THR A 102 -1.40 -30.08 -13.20
C THR A 102 -1.53 -28.73 -12.54
N TYR A 103 -0.52 -28.38 -11.74
CA TYR A 103 -0.45 -27.10 -11.05
C TYR A 103 0.61 -26.22 -11.69
N GLU A 104 0.24 -25.01 -12.01
CA GLU A 104 1.17 -23.97 -12.42
C GLU A 104 1.28 -22.92 -11.32
N TYR A 105 2.50 -22.59 -10.93
CA TYR A 105 2.78 -21.59 -9.90
C TYR A 105 3.68 -20.49 -10.42
N VAL A 106 3.45 -19.26 -9.94
CA VAL A 106 4.41 -18.16 -10.04
C VAL A 106 5.07 -17.98 -8.69
N LEU A 107 6.37 -18.20 -8.64
CA LEU A 107 7.20 -18.04 -7.45
C LEU A 107 7.89 -16.68 -7.46
N VAL A 108 7.80 -15.96 -6.34
CA VAL A 108 8.44 -14.65 -6.15
C VAL A 108 9.24 -14.63 -4.85
N ARG A 109 10.13 -13.65 -4.70
CA ARG A 109 10.82 -13.43 -3.42
C ARG A 109 9.88 -12.79 -2.41
N ARG A 110 10.00 -13.18 -1.13
CA ARG A 110 9.21 -12.59 -0.02
C ARG A 110 9.25 -11.06 0.00
N GLN A 111 10.40 -10.49 -0.33
CA GLN A 111 10.68 -9.06 -0.30
C GLN A 111 9.85 -8.26 -1.33
N THR A 112 9.51 -8.88 -2.46
CA THR A 112 8.83 -8.21 -3.59
C THR A 112 7.33 -8.11 -3.40
N LEU A 113 6.77 -8.87 -2.46
CA LEU A 113 5.35 -8.82 -2.10
C LEU A 113 4.96 -7.51 -1.42
N ARG A 114 5.94 -6.70 -0.97
CA ARG A 114 5.68 -5.36 -0.44
C ARG A 114 5.22 -4.46 -1.57
N ARG A 115 3.91 -4.22 -1.64
CA ARG A 115 3.31 -3.38 -2.68
C ARG A 115 3.67 -1.91 -2.44
N LYS A 116 4.05 -1.20 -3.50
CA LYS A 116 4.24 0.25 -3.51
C LYS A 116 3.01 0.92 -2.89
N SER A 117 3.21 1.85 -1.96
CA SER A 117 2.15 2.79 -1.57
C SER A 117 1.76 3.56 -2.83
N ARG A 118 0.57 3.31 -3.37
CA ARG A 118 0.07 4.07 -4.50
C ARG A 118 -0.41 5.40 -3.96
N GLN A 119 0.35 6.45 -4.23
CA GLN A 119 -0.11 7.81 -4.00
C GLN A 119 -1.05 8.18 -5.15
N ASN A 120 -2.12 8.91 -4.82
CA ASN A 120 -3.04 9.41 -5.82
C ASN A 120 -2.51 10.77 -6.32
N GLU A 121 -1.81 10.76 -7.46
CA GLU A 121 -1.26 11.98 -8.07
C GLU A 121 -2.34 13.05 -8.33
N GLY A 122 -3.58 12.64 -8.60
CA GLY A 122 -4.70 13.55 -8.83
C GLY A 122 -5.18 14.29 -7.57
N ILE A 123 -4.78 13.86 -6.37
CA ILE A 123 -5.13 14.52 -5.10
C ILE A 123 -3.90 15.24 -4.50
N GLN A 124 -2.69 14.91 -4.96
CA GLN A 124 -1.47 15.56 -4.50
C GLN A 124 -1.45 17.04 -4.88
N GLY A 125 -1.19 17.90 -3.91
CA GLY A 125 -1.21 19.35 -4.10
C GLY A 125 -2.62 19.94 -4.27
N VAL A 126 -3.68 19.11 -4.29
CA VAL A 126 -5.05 19.60 -4.34
C VAL A 126 -5.43 20.18 -2.99
N SER A 127 -6.11 21.32 -3.06
CA SER A 127 -6.68 22.00 -1.93
C SER A 127 -8.19 21.85 -1.96
N LEU A 128 -8.76 21.16 -0.97
CA LEU A 128 -10.19 20.97 -0.82
C LEU A 128 -10.74 21.98 0.19
N GLU A 129 -11.82 22.65 -0.16
CA GLU A 129 -12.52 23.55 0.76
C GLU A 129 -13.51 22.75 1.61
N GLY A 130 -13.74 23.23 2.83
CA GLY A 130 -14.71 22.63 3.73
C GLY A 130 -15.11 23.60 4.84
N ARG A 131 -16.01 23.17 5.73
CA ARG A 131 -16.52 23.94 6.87
C ARG A 131 -16.06 23.31 8.19
N VAL A 132 -15.62 24.14 9.13
CA VAL A 132 -15.30 23.68 10.49
C VAL A 132 -16.58 23.25 11.21
N VAL A 133 -16.55 22.05 11.80
CA VAL A 133 -17.67 21.48 12.56
C VAL A 133 -17.35 21.42 14.06
N LYS A 134 -16.10 21.10 14.42
CA LYS A 134 -15.63 21.04 15.82
C LYS A 134 -14.16 21.43 15.91
N ARG A 135 -13.75 21.96 17.08
CA ARG A 135 -12.37 22.34 17.40
C ARG A 135 -11.92 21.71 18.72
N ALA A 136 -10.70 21.19 18.78
CA ALA A 136 -10.07 20.69 20.00
C ALA A 136 -8.54 20.59 19.83
N ASN A 137 -7.77 20.98 20.85
CA ASN A 137 -6.32 20.72 20.95
C ASN A 137 -5.49 21.02 19.68
N ASN A 138 -5.66 22.22 19.09
CA ASN A 138 -4.99 22.62 17.85
C ASN A 138 -5.32 21.73 16.63
N MET A 139 -6.49 21.09 16.67
CA MET A 139 -7.06 20.31 15.59
C MET A 139 -8.49 20.77 15.31
N VAL A 140 -8.93 20.55 14.07
CA VAL A 140 -10.27 20.87 13.60
C VAL A 140 -10.90 19.66 12.93
N LYS A 141 -12.19 19.44 13.15
CA LYS A 141 -13.02 18.58 12.31
C LYS A 141 -13.60 19.43 11.20
N VAL A 142 -13.41 19.02 9.96
CA VAL A 142 -13.87 19.74 8.77
C VAL A 142 -14.81 18.84 7.98
N HIS A 143 -15.97 19.36 7.61
CA HIS A 143 -16.82 18.77 6.60
C HIS A 143 -16.38 19.29 5.23
N LEU A 144 -15.90 18.41 4.35
CA LEU A 144 -15.41 18.81 3.04
C LEU A 144 -16.59 19.02 2.07
N ASP A 145 -16.48 20.00 1.18
CA ASP A 145 -17.56 20.33 0.23
C ASP A 145 -17.80 19.22 -0.81
N ILE A 146 -16.88 18.24 -0.91
CA ILE A 146 -17.03 17.03 -1.75
C ILE A 146 -17.97 15.99 -1.14
N ASP A 147 -18.25 16.08 0.16
CA ASP A 147 -19.08 15.11 0.86
C ASP A 147 -20.56 15.51 0.73
N ASN A 148 -21.38 14.65 0.12
CA ASN A 148 -22.82 14.91 -0.06
C ASN A 148 -23.60 15.04 1.26
N ALA A 149 -23.11 14.42 2.33
CA ALA A 149 -23.71 14.49 3.66
C ALA A 149 -22.61 14.56 4.72
N HIS A 150 -22.87 15.30 5.79
CA HIS A 150 -21.99 15.33 6.95
C HIS A 150 -22.15 14.03 7.75
N ASP A 151 -21.09 13.22 7.81
CA ASP A 151 -21.05 12.08 8.73
C ASP A 151 -20.68 12.56 10.14
N GLU A 152 -21.68 12.68 11.02
CA GLU A 152 -21.49 13.03 12.43
C GLU A 152 -20.63 11.98 13.18
N GLN A 153 -20.52 10.76 12.65
CA GLN A 153 -19.72 9.67 13.20
C GLN A 153 -18.25 9.71 12.73
N GLY A 154 -17.92 10.58 11.77
CA GLY A 154 -16.56 10.82 11.30
C GLY A 154 -15.64 11.27 12.44
N ASN A 155 -14.64 10.45 12.77
CA ASN A 155 -13.70 10.71 13.86
C ASN A 155 -12.36 11.31 13.43
N TRP A 156 -12.26 11.79 12.19
CA TRP A 156 -11.00 12.32 11.68
C TRP A 156 -10.79 13.78 12.11
N TRP A 157 -9.68 14.03 12.79
CA TRP A 157 -9.25 15.35 13.22
C TRP A 157 -8.08 15.78 12.37
N PHE A 158 -8.13 17.01 11.86
CA PHE A 158 -7.04 17.57 11.07
C PHE A 158 -6.21 18.54 11.91
N PRO A 159 -4.86 18.44 11.89
CA PRO A 159 -4.02 19.38 12.60
C PRO A 159 -4.11 20.77 11.97
N TYR A 160 -4.23 21.79 12.81
CA TYR A 160 -4.23 23.19 12.41
C TYR A 160 -2.84 23.79 12.63
N SER A 161 -2.27 24.41 11.60
CA SER A 161 -1.04 25.18 11.73
C SER A 161 -1.33 26.67 11.52
N GLY A 162 -1.22 27.46 12.59
CA GLY A 162 -1.21 28.93 12.48
C GLY A 162 0.09 29.42 11.82
N GLU A 163 0.03 30.56 11.13
CA GLU A 163 1.21 31.19 10.53
C GLU A 163 2.20 31.63 11.64
N GLY A 164 3.39 31.02 11.68
CA GLY A 164 4.58 31.61 12.29
C GLY A 164 4.62 31.64 13.84
N ASN A 165 5.61 30.92 14.39
CA ASN A 165 6.28 31.20 15.65
C ASN A 165 5.40 31.77 16.80
N ASN A 166 4.59 30.93 17.45
CA ASN A 166 3.99 31.10 18.79
C ASN A 166 3.31 32.42 19.18
N MET A 167 3.15 33.41 18.30
CA MET A 167 2.69 34.75 18.67
C MET A 167 1.25 35.03 18.25
N PHE A 168 0.71 34.31 17.25
CA PHE A 168 -0.67 34.45 16.80
C PHE A 168 -1.27 33.08 16.44
N HIS A 169 -1.73 32.33 17.44
CA HIS A 169 -2.56 31.14 17.23
C HIS A 169 -4.03 31.51 17.39
N VAL A 170 -4.74 31.65 16.27
CA VAL A 170 -6.20 31.76 16.26
C VAL A 170 -6.76 30.54 15.53
N LEU A 171 -7.54 29.73 16.24
CA LEU A 171 -8.30 28.65 15.61
C LEU A 171 -9.43 29.26 14.77
N PRO A 172 -9.68 28.72 13.57
CA PRO A 172 -10.76 29.22 12.72
C PRO A 172 -12.12 29.03 13.42
N ASP A 173 -13.00 30.01 13.24
CA ASP A 173 -14.34 29.99 13.83
C ASP A 173 -15.25 28.99 13.08
N ASP A 174 -16.37 28.60 13.70
CA ASP A 174 -17.29 27.56 13.18
C ASP A 174 -17.96 27.95 11.83
N ARG A 175 -17.77 29.20 11.39
CA ARG A 175 -18.28 29.74 10.12
C ARG A 175 -17.21 29.92 9.04
N GLU A 176 -15.95 29.64 9.37
CA GLU A 176 -14.85 29.78 8.43
C GLU A 176 -14.71 28.55 7.52
N ARG A 177 -14.20 28.80 6.31
CA ARG A 177 -13.98 27.78 5.29
C ARG A 177 -12.49 27.50 5.11
N PRO A 178 -11.89 26.60 5.90
CA PRO A 178 -10.49 26.26 5.75
C PRO A 178 -10.23 25.51 4.44
N ARG A 179 -8.99 25.61 3.96
CA ARG A 179 -8.49 24.90 2.81
C ARG A 179 -7.64 23.72 3.26
N CYS A 180 -8.06 22.51 2.95
CA CYS A 180 -7.34 21.27 3.23
C CYS A 180 -6.38 20.92 2.10
N SER A 181 -5.08 20.98 2.34
CA SER A 181 -4.03 20.63 1.39
C SER A 181 -3.41 19.27 1.65
N TRP A 182 -3.21 18.49 0.59
CA TRP A 182 -2.52 17.20 0.63
C TRP A 182 -1.06 17.37 0.21
N GLY A 183 -0.14 17.22 1.16
CA GLY A 183 1.31 17.37 0.92
C GLY A 183 1.98 16.06 0.48
N THR A 184 2.98 16.17 -0.38
CA THR A 184 3.73 15.02 -0.94
C THR A 184 4.93 14.58 -0.08
N MET A 185 5.04 15.03 1.18
CA MET A 185 6.30 15.02 1.96
C MET A 185 7.27 16.08 1.41
N GLY A 186 7.38 17.22 2.09
CA GLY A 186 8.34 18.28 1.77
C GLY A 186 7.73 19.58 1.23
N PHE A 187 7.72 20.59 2.10
CA PHE A 187 7.71 22.06 1.90
C PHE A 187 7.43 22.67 0.51
N PHE A 188 6.33 23.43 0.39
CA PHE A 188 6.23 24.92 0.31
C PHE A 188 4.88 25.33 -0.34
N LEU A 189 4.17 26.32 0.21
CA LEU A 189 3.80 27.55 -0.53
C LEU A 189 3.13 28.60 0.38
N LYS A 190 3.36 29.88 0.03
CA LYS A 190 2.97 31.10 0.75
C LYS A 190 1.82 31.82 0.04
N LYS A 191 0.91 32.40 0.85
CA LYS A 191 -0.05 33.51 0.66
C LYS A 191 -1.14 33.42 -0.43
N GLU A 192 -2.39 33.30 0.02
CA GLU A 192 -3.36 34.41 0.07
C GLU A 192 -4.60 34.04 0.94
N ARG A 193 -4.80 34.80 2.02
CA ARG A 193 -6.03 34.98 2.83
C ARG A 193 -6.87 33.76 3.27
N SER A 194 -6.39 32.52 3.19
CA SER A 194 -7.14 31.34 3.66
C SER A 194 -6.23 30.39 4.44
N ALA A 195 -6.71 29.93 5.60
CA ALA A 195 -6.03 28.96 6.46
C ALA A 195 -5.84 27.61 5.74
N CYS A 196 -4.62 27.05 5.80
CA CYS A 196 -4.28 25.75 5.22
C CYS A 196 -4.20 24.66 6.30
N ILE A 197 -4.87 23.53 6.05
CA ILE A 197 -4.83 22.32 6.87
C ILE A 197 -3.93 21.29 6.18
N TRP A 198 -3.03 20.68 6.94
CA TRP A 198 -2.10 19.66 6.43
C TRP A 198 -2.56 18.25 6.79
N MET A 199 -2.64 17.36 5.81
CA MET A 199 -2.78 15.92 6.05
C MET A 199 -1.44 15.22 5.95
N ALA A 200 -0.86 14.88 7.11
CA ALA A 200 0.24 13.92 7.18
C ALA A 200 -0.36 12.51 7.30
N GLY A 201 -0.17 11.68 6.26
CA GLY A 201 -0.52 10.27 6.31
C GLY A 201 0.36 9.56 7.34
N THR A 202 -0.15 9.36 8.55
CA THR A 202 0.49 8.49 9.53
C THR A 202 0.07 7.06 9.23
N SER A 203 1.01 6.26 8.71
CA SER A 203 0.88 4.80 8.72
C SER A 203 0.90 4.36 10.18
N ARG A 204 -0.22 3.86 10.70
CA ARG A 204 -0.15 2.81 11.72
C ARG A 204 0.15 1.47 11.05
#